data_AF-A0A956HA59-F1
#
_entry.id   AF-A0A956HA59-F1
#
_cell.length_a   1.000
_cell.length_b   1.000
_cell.length_c   1.000
_cell.angle_alpha   90.00
_cell.angle_beta   90.00
_cell.angle_gamma   90.00
#
_symmetry.space_group_name_H-M   'P 1'
#
loop_
_entity.id
_entity.type
_entity.pdbx_description
1 polymer ?
#
loop_
_entity_poly.entity_id
_entity_poly.type
_entity_poly.pdbx_seq_one_letter_code
_entity_poly.pdbx_strand_id
1 'polypeptide(L)'
;PLLLAFPTLLATWFGAGTLLTATDEVRAGGLRMAALEPVGAGLCLILAGLLLAPKLWRMKLLTLGDFYAQRFGPRAERWSAVLMVPSYFGWIAAQYVALAGMLEISFGLPPAAGLCLVAAVGIGYTLLGGMWSVTVTDALQIALVILGLLMLGWTVLGQLDLAGGSPFVGLDRLWREMPADKRVFVPSESAGELVAWLGVLAVGALGNLPGQELAQRMFAAKDERTAVWACHLSGIGYLSVGLIPLAIGLAADLLVPGAPERSTLTTLAQLFL
;
A
#
# COMPACT_ATOMS: atom_id res chain seq x y z
N PRO A 1 -11.44 9.58 -15.78
CA PRO A 1 -11.14 8.62 -16.88
C PRO A 1 -10.30 7.46 -16.33
N LEU A 2 -10.25 6.30 -16.99
CA LEU A 2 -9.53 5.12 -16.48
C LEU A 2 -8.04 5.40 -16.23
N LEU A 3 -7.39 6.17 -17.12
CA LEU A 3 -5.99 6.58 -16.99
C LEU A 3 -5.67 7.33 -15.70
N LEU A 4 -6.66 7.97 -15.07
CA LEU A 4 -6.48 8.66 -13.79
C LEU A 4 -7.08 7.87 -12.61
N ALA A 5 -8.18 7.16 -12.85
CA ALA A 5 -8.89 6.41 -11.81
C ALA A 5 -8.11 5.18 -11.31
N PHE A 6 -7.40 4.48 -12.20
CA PHE A 6 -6.49 3.39 -11.81
C PHE A 6 -5.32 3.88 -10.95
N PRO A 7 -4.45 4.79 -11.43
CA PRO A 7 -3.27 5.14 -10.66
C PRO A 7 -3.61 5.88 -9.38
N THR A 8 -4.68 6.68 -9.33
CA THR A 8 -5.09 7.33 -8.07
C THR A 8 -5.58 6.33 -7.03
N LEU A 9 -6.29 5.28 -7.44
CA LEU A 9 -6.78 4.25 -6.53
C LEU A 9 -5.61 3.38 -6.03
N LEU A 10 -4.67 3.05 -6.92
CA LEU A 10 -3.40 2.43 -6.54
C LEU A 10 -2.64 3.31 -5.54
N ALA A 11 -2.43 4.60 -5.83
CA ALA A 11 -1.72 5.55 -4.96
C ALA A 11 -2.35 5.68 -3.58
N THR A 12 -3.69 5.70 -3.51
CA THR A 12 -4.43 5.85 -2.25
C THR A 12 -4.11 4.72 -1.28
N TRP A 13 -3.88 3.52 -1.79
CA TRP A 13 -3.64 2.32 -1.00
C TRP A 13 -2.14 2.01 -0.86
N PHE A 14 -1.32 2.44 -1.83
CA PHE A 14 0.09 2.12 -1.90
C PHE A 14 0.90 3.18 -1.15
N GLY A 15 0.81 3.12 0.18
CA GLY A 15 1.38 4.12 1.10
C GLY A 15 2.62 3.66 1.85
N ALA A 16 2.97 4.38 2.91
CA ALA A 16 4.15 4.08 3.73
C ALA A 16 4.04 2.74 4.45
N GLY A 17 2.83 2.26 4.78
CA GLY A 17 2.62 0.92 5.36
C GLY A 17 3.09 -0.18 4.40
N THR A 18 2.65 -0.13 3.15
CA THR A 18 3.03 -1.10 2.10
C THR A 18 4.52 -1.03 1.75
N LEU A 19 5.10 0.17 1.77
CA LEU A 19 6.50 0.39 1.39
C LEU A 19 7.48 0.08 2.52
N LEU A 20 7.24 0.61 3.71
CA LEU A 20 8.17 0.51 4.84
C LEU A 20 7.82 -0.68 5.72
N THR A 21 6.60 -0.70 6.25
CA THR A 21 6.18 -1.72 7.21
C THR A 21 6.20 -3.12 6.59
N ALA A 22 5.67 -3.30 5.38
CA ALA A 22 5.67 -4.62 4.75
C ALA A 22 7.09 -5.11 4.43
N THR A 23 8.01 -4.22 4.04
CA THR A 23 9.42 -4.58 3.85
C THR A 23 10.07 -5.02 5.16
N ASP A 24 9.85 -4.28 6.25
CA ASP A 24 10.40 -4.60 7.57
C ASP A 24 9.81 -5.91 8.13
N GLU A 25 8.49 -6.11 8.00
CA GLU A 25 7.81 -7.32 8.46
C GLU A 25 8.23 -8.55 7.66
N VAL A 26 8.34 -8.46 6.33
CA VAL A 26 8.77 -9.58 5.49
C VAL A 26 10.24 -9.89 5.69
N ARG A 27 11.10 -8.88 5.92
CA ARG A 27 12.48 -9.10 6.35
C ARG A 27 12.50 -9.91 7.65
N ALA A 28 11.69 -9.57 8.65
CA ALA A 28 11.68 -10.24 9.95
C ALA A 28 11.04 -11.65 9.91
N GLY A 29 9.83 -11.76 9.36
CA GLY A 29 8.98 -12.96 9.43
C GLY A 29 8.89 -13.78 8.14
N GLY A 30 9.47 -13.32 7.04
CA GLY A 30 9.44 -13.98 5.74
C GLY A 30 8.13 -13.82 4.97
N LEU A 31 7.93 -14.68 3.97
CA LEU A 31 6.81 -14.60 3.02
C LEU A 31 5.43 -14.73 3.66
N ARG A 32 5.31 -15.35 4.84
CA ARG A 32 4.04 -15.46 5.57
C ARG A 32 3.45 -14.09 5.93
N MET A 33 4.31 -13.07 6.12
CA MET A 33 3.89 -11.71 6.45
C MET A 33 3.23 -11.00 5.27
N ALA A 34 3.38 -11.53 4.05
CA ALA A 34 2.77 -10.95 2.85
C ALA A 34 1.23 -11.09 2.79
N ALA A 35 0.62 -11.80 3.76
CA ALA A 35 -0.82 -12.03 3.83
C ALA A 35 -1.64 -10.73 3.83
N LEU A 36 -1.19 -9.72 4.59
CA LEU A 36 -1.83 -8.41 4.62
C LEU A 36 -1.43 -7.59 3.39
N GLU A 37 -0.11 -7.39 3.25
CA GLU A 37 0.52 -6.54 2.25
C GLU A 37 1.53 -7.34 1.43
N PRO A 38 1.40 -7.46 0.09
CA PRO A 38 0.39 -6.84 -0.76
C PRO A 38 -0.86 -7.71 -1.00
N VAL A 39 -0.88 -8.96 -0.50
CA VAL A 39 -1.84 -9.99 -0.97
C VAL A 39 -3.27 -9.63 -0.58
N GLY A 40 -3.51 -9.38 0.70
CA GLY A 40 -4.83 -9.00 1.21
C GLY A 40 -5.33 -7.70 0.58
N ALA A 41 -4.52 -6.63 0.63
CA ALA A 41 -4.89 -5.34 0.06
C ALA A 41 -5.18 -5.40 -1.45
N GLY A 42 -4.34 -6.10 -2.22
CA GLY A 42 -4.54 -6.32 -3.66
C GLY A 42 -5.81 -7.11 -3.97
N LEU A 43 -6.08 -8.17 -3.19
CA LEU A 43 -7.34 -8.93 -3.28
C LEU A 43 -8.54 -8.06 -2.92
N CYS A 44 -8.44 -7.18 -1.93
CA CYS A 44 -9.51 -6.26 -1.57
C CYS A 44 -9.92 -5.38 -2.75
N LEU A 45 -8.96 -4.80 -3.47
CA LEU A 45 -9.22 -3.99 -4.65
C LEU A 45 -9.86 -4.80 -5.79
N ILE A 46 -9.42 -6.05 -6.00
CA ILE A 46 -10.03 -6.93 -7.00
C ILE A 46 -11.47 -7.29 -6.61
N LEU A 47 -11.71 -7.66 -5.35
CA LEU A 47 -13.04 -7.99 -4.82
C LEU A 47 -13.96 -6.76 -4.84
N ALA A 48 -13.44 -5.58 -4.55
CA ALA A 48 -14.16 -4.33 -4.65
C ALA A 48 -14.65 -4.06 -6.07
N GLY A 49 -13.79 -4.28 -7.07
CA GLY A 49 -14.15 -4.19 -8.50
C GLY A 49 -15.25 -5.16 -8.90
N LEU A 50 -15.17 -6.39 -8.39
CA LEU A 50 -16.11 -7.46 -8.70
C LEU A 50 -17.48 -7.27 -8.02
N LEU A 51 -17.49 -6.94 -6.74
CA LEU A 51 -18.67 -7.04 -5.87
C LEU A 51 -19.34 -5.70 -5.62
N LEU A 52 -18.56 -4.62 -5.51
CA LEU A 52 -19.03 -3.31 -5.01
C LEU A 52 -19.09 -2.26 -6.10
N ALA A 53 -18.03 -2.11 -6.90
CA ALA A 53 -17.90 -1.05 -7.91
C ALA A 53 -19.12 -0.87 -8.83
N PRO A 54 -19.71 -1.92 -9.44
CA PRO A 54 -20.84 -1.72 -10.34
C PRO A 54 -22.10 -1.29 -9.59
N LYS A 55 -22.30 -1.79 -8.37
CA LYS A 55 -23.47 -1.47 -7.54
C LYS A 55 -23.37 -0.04 -7.01
N LEU A 56 -22.23 0.29 -6.40
CA LEU A 56 -21.98 1.59 -5.78
C LEU A 56 -21.97 2.71 -6.83
N TRP A 57 -21.37 2.49 -8.00
CA TRP A 57 -21.37 3.51 -9.07
C TRP A 57 -22.79 3.85 -9.54
N ARG A 58 -23.67 2.85 -9.71
CA ARG A 58 -25.06 3.05 -10.15
C ARG A 58 -25.91 3.85 -9.16
N MET A 59 -25.54 3.86 -7.87
CA MET A 59 -26.27 4.58 -6.83
C MET A 59 -26.02 6.10 -6.87
N LYS A 60 -25.00 6.58 -7.59
CA LYS A 60 -24.67 8.01 -7.78
C LYS A 60 -24.60 8.78 -6.45
N LEU A 61 -23.95 8.18 -5.45
CA LEU A 61 -23.75 8.75 -4.13
C LEU A 61 -22.55 9.69 -4.12
N LEU A 62 -22.52 10.63 -3.17
CA LEU A 62 -21.36 11.48 -2.93
C LEU A 62 -20.47 10.90 -1.82
N THR A 63 -21.09 10.32 -0.80
CA THR A 63 -20.40 9.71 0.34
C THR A 63 -20.92 8.30 0.61
N LEU A 64 -20.11 7.51 1.30
CA LEU A 64 -20.56 6.24 1.87
C LEU A 64 -21.60 6.47 2.98
N GLY A 65 -21.60 7.64 3.62
CA GLY A 65 -22.69 8.08 4.51
C GLY A 65 -24.05 8.04 3.81
N ASP A 66 -24.13 8.52 2.58
CA ASP A 66 -25.36 8.53 1.77
C ASP A 66 -25.87 7.11 1.52
N PHE A 67 -24.97 6.13 1.36
CA PHE A 67 -25.34 4.72 1.26
C PHE A 67 -26.08 4.26 2.51
N TYR A 68 -25.54 4.57 3.69
CA TYR A 68 -26.18 4.22 4.96
C TYR A 68 -27.50 4.97 5.15
N ALA A 69 -27.57 6.23 4.73
CA ALA A 69 -28.80 7.04 4.75
C ALA A 69 -29.91 6.38 3.92
N GLN A 70 -29.61 6.01 2.67
CA GLN A 70 -30.60 5.38 1.77
C GLN A 70 -31.00 3.98 2.23
N ARG A 71 -30.06 3.20 2.77
CA ARG A 71 -30.30 1.78 3.11
C ARG A 71 -30.89 1.57 4.50
N PHE A 72 -30.53 2.42 5.47
CA PHE A 72 -30.82 2.25 6.90
C PHE A 72 -31.34 3.52 7.60
N GLY A 73 -31.41 4.66 6.90
CA GLY A 73 -31.98 5.91 7.38
C GLY A 73 -30.99 6.89 8.04
N PRO A 74 -31.43 8.11 8.39
CA PRO A 74 -30.56 9.21 8.83
C PRO A 74 -29.84 9.00 10.17
N ARG A 75 -30.27 8.02 10.97
CA ARG A 75 -29.57 7.63 12.19
C ARG A 75 -28.31 6.82 11.86
N ALA A 76 -28.38 5.92 10.89
CA ALA A 76 -27.26 5.09 10.47
C ALA A 76 -26.18 5.93 9.78
N GLU A 77 -26.57 6.91 8.96
CA GLU A 77 -25.66 7.90 8.36
C GLU A 77 -24.83 8.65 9.41
N ARG A 78 -25.48 9.15 10.47
CA ARG A 78 -24.76 9.86 11.54
C ARG A 78 -23.81 8.94 12.29
N TRP A 79 -24.23 7.72 12.60
CA TRP A 79 -23.38 6.76 13.28
C TRP A 79 -22.20 6.32 12.41
N SER A 80 -22.40 6.10 11.11
CA SER A 80 -21.30 5.74 10.21
C SER A 80 -20.28 6.88 10.12
N ALA A 81 -20.72 8.14 9.99
CA ALA A 81 -19.83 9.29 10.00
C ALA A 81 -19.05 9.43 11.33
N VAL A 82 -19.73 9.28 12.47
CA VAL A 82 -19.11 9.38 13.81
C VAL A 82 -18.06 8.29 14.05
N LEU A 83 -18.24 7.09 13.48
CA LEU A 83 -17.29 6.00 13.62
C LEU A 83 -16.14 6.10 12.60
N MET A 84 -16.44 6.55 11.38
CA MET A 84 -15.50 6.52 10.26
C MET A 84 -14.58 7.74 10.22
N VAL A 85 -15.05 8.93 10.58
CA VAL A 85 -14.18 10.13 10.58
C VAL A 85 -13.02 10.00 11.57
N PRO A 86 -13.23 9.55 12.83
CA PRO A 86 -12.13 9.41 13.79
C PRO A 86 -11.06 8.39 13.37
N SER A 87 -11.43 7.31 12.68
CA SER A 87 -10.47 6.27 12.28
C SER A 87 -9.43 6.79 11.29
N TYR A 88 -9.80 7.74 10.43
CA TYR A 88 -8.87 8.34 9.47
C TYR A 88 -7.77 9.17 10.13
N PHE A 89 -7.97 9.74 11.32
CA PHE A 89 -6.88 10.46 12.00
C PHE A 89 -5.71 9.55 12.33
N GLY A 90 -5.99 8.32 12.79
CA GLY A 90 -4.95 7.33 13.07
C GLY A 90 -4.20 6.93 11.81
N TRP A 91 -4.93 6.69 10.71
CA TRP A 91 -4.34 6.37 9.42
C TRP A 91 -3.45 7.50 8.89
N ILE A 92 -3.98 8.73 8.85
CA ILE A 92 -3.24 9.91 8.36
C ILE A 92 -2.01 10.17 9.23
N ALA A 93 -2.13 10.08 10.55
CA ALA A 93 -1.01 10.26 11.46
C ALA A 93 0.11 9.24 11.20
N ALA A 94 -0.23 7.96 11.00
CA ALA A 94 0.76 6.94 10.69
C ALA A 94 1.52 7.25 9.38
N GLN A 95 0.81 7.67 8.33
CA GLN A 95 1.43 8.05 7.05
C GLN A 95 2.34 9.27 7.20
N TYR A 96 1.92 10.28 7.96
CA TYR A 96 2.67 11.52 8.14
C TYR A 96 3.94 11.31 8.97
N VAL A 97 3.86 10.51 10.03
CA VAL A 97 5.03 10.13 10.84
C VAL A 97 6.03 9.32 10.02
N ALA A 98 5.55 8.38 9.19
CA ALA A 98 6.43 7.59 8.32
C ALA A 98 7.17 8.47 7.29
N LEU A 99 6.46 9.40 6.64
CA LEU A 99 7.08 10.36 5.71
C LEU A 99 8.05 11.32 6.43
N ALA A 100 7.72 11.79 7.63
CA ALA A 100 8.62 12.62 8.42
C ALA A 100 9.91 11.87 8.78
N GLY A 101 9.81 10.58 9.14
CA GLY A 101 10.98 9.72 9.38
C GLY A 101 11.84 9.52 8.12
N MET A 102 11.24 9.40 6.94
CA MET A 102 11.99 9.37 5.67
C MET A 102 12.78 10.66 5.43
N LEU A 103 12.21 11.83 5.78
CA LEU A 103 12.88 13.12 5.66
C LEU A 103 14.03 13.28 6.68
N GLU A 104 13.84 12.76 7.89
CA GLU A 104 14.90 12.72 8.90
C GLU A 104 16.09 11.87 8.42
N ILE A 105 15.83 10.66 7.93
CA ILE A 105 16.88 9.76 7.45
C ILE A 105 17.60 10.35 6.24
N SER A 106 16.84 10.84 5.24
CA SER A 106 17.39 11.30 3.96
C SER A 106 18.08 12.67 4.02
N PHE A 107 17.56 13.60 4.83
CA PHE A 107 17.98 15.00 4.82
C PHE A 107 18.40 15.52 6.19
N GLY A 108 18.32 14.71 7.25
CA GLY A 108 18.64 15.13 8.62
C GLY A 108 17.64 16.12 9.21
N LEU A 109 16.41 16.20 8.67
CA LEU A 109 15.40 17.12 9.20
C LEU A 109 14.92 16.66 10.60
N PRO A 110 14.78 17.58 11.58
CA PRO A 110 14.16 17.24 12.86
C PRO A 110 12.73 16.71 12.65
N PRO A 111 12.29 15.67 13.39
CA PRO A 111 10.99 15.02 13.19
C PRO A 111 9.79 15.99 13.18
N ALA A 112 9.79 16.98 14.08
CA ALA A 112 8.73 17.98 14.14
C ALA A 112 8.70 18.88 12.90
N ALA A 113 9.86 19.26 12.36
CA ALA A 113 9.94 20.07 11.15
C ALA A 113 9.51 19.26 9.92
N GLY A 114 9.95 17.99 9.83
CA GLY A 114 9.51 17.06 8.79
C GLY A 114 8.00 16.85 8.79
N LEU A 115 7.41 16.63 9.97
CA LEU A 115 5.96 16.46 10.13
C LEU A 115 5.18 17.71 9.69
N CYS A 116 5.61 18.90 10.14
CA CYS A 116 4.99 20.16 9.73
C CYS A 116 5.08 20.39 8.21
N LEU A 117 6.21 20.03 7.59
CA LEU A 117 6.39 20.16 6.14
C LEU A 117 5.45 19.23 5.37
N VAL A 118 5.41 17.94 5.72
CA VAL A 118 4.52 16.95 5.10
C VAL A 118 3.06 17.38 5.24
N ALA A 119 2.66 17.84 6.42
CA ALA A 119 1.31 18.33 6.67
C ALA A 119 0.98 19.59 5.86
N ALA A 120 1.87 20.57 5.83
CA ALA A 120 1.65 21.82 5.09
C ALA A 120 1.48 21.57 3.58
N VAL A 121 2.33 20.72 3.00
CA VAL A 121 2.23 20.35 1.58
C VAL A 121 0.95 19.55 1.32
N GLY A 122 0.70 18.49 2.10
CA GLY A 122 -0.45 17.61 1.96
C GLY A 122 -1.79 18.34 2.07
N ILE A 123 -1.94 19.16 3.10
CA ILE A 123 -3.15 19.97 3.33
C ILE A 123 -3.27 21.04 2.26
N GLY A 124 -2.17 21.70 1.88
CA GLY A 124 -2.16 22.81 0.92
C GLY A 124 -2.78 22.44 -0.43
N TYR A 125 -2.28 21.39 -1.10
CA TYR A 125 -2.83 21.00 -2.41
C TYR A 125 -4.22 20.38 -2.29
N THR A 126 -4.54 19.74 -1.17
CA THR A 126 -5.86 19.12 -0.95
C THR A 126 -6.95 20.18 -0.79
N LEU A 127 -6.69 21.23 -0.01
CA LEU A 127 -7.63 22.34 0.20
C LEU A 127 -7.83 23.17 -1.07
N LEU A 128 -6.77 23.43 -1.83
CA LEU A 128 -6.83 24.30 -3.00
C LEU A 128 -7.51 23.65 -4.20
N GLY A 129 -7.32 22.34 -4.40
CA GLY A 129 -7.69 21.69 -5.65
C GLY A 129 -8.73 20.58 -5.56
N GLY A 130 -9.12 20.17 -4.35
CA GLY A 130 -10.13 19.15 -4.12
C GLY A 130 -9.83 17.81 -4.79
N MET A 131 -10.87 17.01 -5.04
CA MET A 131 -10.72 15.63 -5.54
C MET A 131 -10.03 15.54 -6.91
N TRP A 132 -10.16 16.57 -7.75
CA TRP A 132 -9.48 16.61 -9.05
C TRP A 132 -7.97 16.77 -8.90
N SER A 133 -7.53 17.74 -8.07
CA SER A 133 -6.10 17.93 -7.81
C SER A 133 -5.49 16.69 -7.18
N VAL A 134 -6.15 16.11 -6.16
CA VAL A 134 -5.72 14.87 -5.53
C VAL A 134 -5.54 13.76 -6.57
N THR A 135 -6.50 13.58 -7.47
CA THR A 135 -6.42 12.55 -8.51
C THR A 135 -5.22 12.71 -9.44
N VAL A 136 -4.88 13.95 -9.81
CA VAL A 136 -3.73 14.24 -10.68
C VAL A 136 -2.41 14.08 -9.92
N THR A 137 -2.32 14.60 -8.69
CA THR A 137 -1.11 14.47 -7.86
C THR A 137 -0.82 13.02 -7.54
N ASP A 138 -1.85 12.24 -7.19
CA ASP A 138 -1.72 10.81 -6.90
C ASP A 138 -1.17 10.04 -8.08
N ALA A 139 -1.66 10.31 -9.30
CA ALA A 139 -1.22 9.63 -10.51
C ALA A 139 0.26 9.91 -10.81
N LEU A 140 0.73 11.13 -10.56
CA LEU A 140 2.14 11.48 -10.68
C LEU A 140 2.97 10.83 -9.56
N GLN A 141 2.53 10.92 -8.31
CA GLN A 141 3.24 10.39 -7.14
C GLN A 141 3.43 8.89 -7.24
N ILE A 142 2.40 8.13 -7.60
CA ILE A 142 2.53 6.67 -7.72
C ILE A 142 3.46 6.27 -8.86
N ALA A 143 3.48 7.02 -9.97
CA ALA A 143 4.42 6.76 -11.06
C ALA A 143 5.87 6.95 -10.60
N LEU A 144 6.15 8.00 -9.82
CA LEU A 144 7.47 8.24 -9.23
C LEU A 144 7.85 7.16 -8.21
N VAL A 145 6.90 6.73 -7.36
CA VAL A 145 7.11 5.65 -6.40
C VAL A 145 7.43 4.33 -7.11
N ILE A 146 6.66 3.96 -8.14
CA ILE A 146 6.90 2.75 -8.93
C ILE A 146 8.29 2.81 -9.58
N LEU A 147 8.66 3.95 -10.18
CA LEU A 147 9.98 4.12 -10.79
C LEU A 147 11.10 3.97 -9.74
N GLY A 148 10.97 4.63 -8.60
CA GLY A 148 11.94 4.53 -7.51
C GLY A 148 12.08 3.11 -6.97
N LEU A 149 10.96 2.40 -6.79
CA LEU A 149 10.95 1.00 -6.40
C LEU A 149 11.61 0.10 -7.43
N LEU A 150 11.33 0.29 -8.72
CA LEU A 150 11.95 -0.49 -9.79
C LEU A 150 13.46 -0.28 -9.83
N MET A 151 13.92 0.98 -9.70
CA MET A 151 15.35 1.31 -9.63
C MET A 151 16.01 0.69 -8.39
N LEU A 152 15.37 0.81 -7.23
CA LEU A 152 15.89 0.23 -5.99
C LEU A 152 15.92 -1.31 -6.04
N GLY A 153 14.83 -1.94 -6.49
CA GLY A 153 14.76 -3.39 -6.63
C GLY A 153 15.80 -3.91 -7.63
N TRP A 154 15.99 -3.20 -8.75
CA TRP A 154 17.01 -3.54 -9.75
C TRP A 154 18.42 -3.48 -9.16
N THR A 155 18.75 -2.41 -8.44
CA THR A 155 20.08 -2.22 -7.83
C THR A 155 20.32 -3.22 -6.71
N VAL A 156 19.39 -3.35 -5.75
CA VAL A 156 19.48 -4.28 -4.62
C VAL A 156 19.62 -5.72 -5.09
N LEU A 157 18.77 -6.18 -6.02
CA LEU A 157 18.89 -7.54 -6.54
C LEU A 157 20.14 -7.70 -7.40
N GLY A 158 20.55 -6.68 -8.16
CA GLY A 158 21.80 -6.72 -8.91
C GLY A 158 23.02 -6.90 -8.02
N GLN A 159 23.05 -6.27 -6.84
CA GLN A 159 24.15 -6.41 -5.87
C GLN A 159 24.29 -7.82 -5.29
N LEU A 160 23.24 -8.64 -5.36
CA LEU A 160 23.32 -10.06 -4.98
C LEU A 160 24.08 -10.89 -6.02
N ASP A 161 24.16 -10.44 -7.27
CA ASP A 161 24.95 -11.09 -8.33
C ASP A 161 26.41 -10.61 -8.29
N LEU A 162 27.25 -11.42 -7.64
CA LEU A 162 28.69 -11.18 -7.51
C LEU A 162 29.45 -11.22 -8.86
N ALA A 163 28.83 -11.72 -9.94
CA ALA A 163 29.49 -11.99 -11.22
C ALA A 163 29.15 -10.99 -12.34
N GLY A 164 28.12 -10.17 -12.19
CA GLY A 164 27.71 -9.27 -13.28
C GLY A 164 26.56 -8.29 -13.01
N GLY A 165 26.06 -8.20 -11.78
CA GLY A 165 25.03 -7.22 -11.42
C GLY A 165 23.62 -7.52 -11.98
N SER A 166 23.34 -8.74 -12.44
CA SER A 166 22.04 -9.08 -13.00
C SER A 166 21.00 -9.32 -11.90
N PRO A 167 19.90 -8.54 -11.85
CA PRO A 167 18.87 -8.71 -10.82
C PRO A 167 18.15 -10.06 -10.90
N PHE A 168 18.12 -10.69 -12.08
CA PHE A 168 17.53 -12.02 -12.25
C PHE A 168 18.38 -13.11 -11.60
N VAL A 169 19.71 -12.99 -11.67
CA VAL A 169 20.64 -13.89 -10.98
C VAL A 169 20.58 -13.63 -9.48
N GLY A 170 20.49 -12.36 -9.07
CA GLY A 170 20.28 -11.99 -7.67
C GLY A 170 18.99 -12.55 -7.07
N LEU A 171 17.89 -12.57 -7.82
CA LEU A 171 16.63 -13.16 -7.39
C LEU A 171 16.72 -14.69 -7.22
N ASP A 172 17.42 -15.38 -8.12
CA ASP A 172 17.70 -16.83 -7.97
C ASP A 172 18.57 -17.11 -6.75
N ARG A 173 19.61 -16.31 -6.51
CA ARG A 173 20.45 -16.41 -5.31
C ARG A 173 19.64 -16.16 -4.04
N LEU A 174 18.83 -15.09 -4.01
CA LEU A 174 17.92 -14.79 -2.90
C LEU A 174 17.07 -16.01 -2.57
N TRP A 175 16.44 -16.61 -3.58
CA TRP A 175 15.59 -17.78 -3.37
C TRP A 175 16.35 -18.99 -2.80
N ARG A 176 17.61 -19.19 -3.22
CA ARG A 176 18.45 -20.31 -2.76
C ARG A 176 19.04 -20.12 -1.38
N GLU A 177 19.44 -18.90 -1.02
CA GLU A 177 20.09 -18.58 0.25
C GLU A 177 19.10 -18.15 1.34
N MET A 178 17.85 -17.81 0.97
CA MET A 178 16.81 -17.45 1.95
C MET A 178 16.55 -18.61 2.93
N PRO A 179 16.50 -18.35 4.25
CA PRO A 179 16.14 -19.36 5.24
C PRO A 179 14.82 -20.07 4.92
N ALA A 180 14.73 -21.37 5.20
CA ALA A 180 13.57 -22.18 4.82
C ALA A 180 12.27 -21.72 5.49
N ASP A 181 12.35 -21.26 6.74
CA ASP A 181 11.26 -20.67 7.50
C ASP A 181 10.72 -19.37 6.89
N LYS A 182 11.58 -18.58 6.22
CA LYS A 182 11.17 -17.37 5.49
C LYS A 182 10.54 -17.65 4.12
N ARG A 183 10.70 -18.86 3.57
CA ARG A 183 10.06 -19.30 2.30
C ARG A 183 8.60 -19.71 2.47
N VAL A 184 8.15 -19.94 3.69
CA VAL A 184 6.77 -20.36 3.96
C VAL A 184 5.83 -19.20 3.69
N PHE A 185 5.00 -19.32 2.65
CA PHE A 185 4.01 -18.31 2.29
C PHE A 185 2.68 -18.51 3.04
N VAL A 186 2.18 -19.74 3.09
CA VAL A 186 1.01 -20.13 3.90
C VAL A 186 1.49 -21.06 5.01
N PRO A 187 1.48 -20.63 6.28
CA PRO A 187 1.87 -21.50 7.38
C PRO A 187 0.82 -22.59 7.59
N SER A 188 1.28 -23.83 7.67
CA SER A 188 0.43 -25.02 7.79
C SER A 188 0.92 -26.02 8.85
N GLU A 189 1.93 -25.63 9.64
CA GLU A 189 2.52 -26.47 10.68
C GLU A 189 1.53 -26.69 11.85
N SER A 190 0.64 -25.74 12.09
CA SER A 190 -0.46 -25.89 13.04
C SER A 190 -1.75 -25.25 12.51
N ALA A 191 -2.90 -25.77 12.95
CA ALA A 191 -4.19 -25.17 12.64
C ALA A 191 -4.30 -23.73 13.18
N GLY A 192 -3.67 -23.43 14.32
CA GLY A 192 -3.66 -22.10 14.92
C GLY A 192 -2.95 -21.08 14.03
N GLU A 193 -1.79 -21.43 13.49
CA GLU A 193 -1.04 -20.56 12.56
C GLU A 193 -1.79 -20.34 11.25
N LEU A 194 -2.39 -21.40 10.69
CA LEU A 194 -3.19 -21.28 9.48
C LEU A 194 -4.39 -20.35 9.71
N VAL A 195 -5.10 -20.49 10.83
CA VAL A 195 -6.25 -19.63 11.18
C VAL A 195 -5.81 -18.19 11.40
N ALA A 196 -4.69 -17.96 12.10
CA ALA A 196 -4.14 -16.62 12.27
C ALA A 196 -3.78 -15.96 10.92
N TRP A 197 -3.10 -16.71 10.05
CA TRP A 197 -2.73 -16.23 8.71
C TRP A 197 -3.95 -15.92 7.84
N LEU A 198 -4.96 -16.80 7.84
CA LEU A 198 -6.24 -16.57 7.16
C LEU A 198 -6.98 -15.36 7.74
N GLY A 199 -6.88 -15.14 9.06
CA GLY A 199 -7.42 -13.97 9.73
C GLY A 199 -6.77 -12.67 9.23
N VAL A 200 -5.44 -12.63 9.15
CA VAL A 200 -4.70 -11.48 8.60
C VAL A 200 -5.05 -11.24 7.12
N LEU A 201 -5.11 -12.31 6.32
CA LEU A 201 -5.53 -12.24 4.93
C LEU A 201 -6.96 -11.69 4.80
N ALA A 202 -7.89 -12.16 5.64
CA ALA A 202 -9.28 -11.69 5.64
C ALA A 202 -9.39 -10.22 6.07
N VAL A 203 -8.59 -9.78 7.05
CA VAL A 203 -8.49 -8.36 7.42
C VAL A 203 -8.05 -7.52 6.23
N GLY A 204 -6.99 -7.94 5.52
CA GLY A 204 -6.52 -7.24 4.33
C GLY A 204 -7.53 -7.23 3.18
N ALA A 205 -8.10 -8.41 2.86
CA ALA A 205 -8.95 -8.63 1.70
C ALA A 205 -10.40 -8.14 1.86
N LEU A 206 -10.95 -8.15 3.08
CA LEU A 206 -12.34 -7.82 3.34
C LEU A 206 -12.51 -6.59 4.23
N GLY A 207 -11.57 -6.34 5.14
CA GLY A 207 -11.69 -5.30 6.16
C GLY A 207 -11.83 -3.89 5.60
N ASN A 208 -11.18 -3.62 4.47
CA ASN A 208 -11.18 -2.30 3.81
C ASN A 208 -12.20 -2.17 2.67
N LEU A 209 -13.02 -3.21 2.39
CA LEU A 209 -14.12 -3.11 1.42
C LEU A 209 -15.12 -1.99 1.70
N PRO A 210 -15.53 -1.71 2.96
CA PRO A 210 -16.40 -0.58 3.28
C PRO A 210 -15.62 0.73 3.49
N GLY A 211 -14.37 0.84 3.02
CA GLY A 211 -13.58 2.06 3.14
C GLY A 211 -14.18 3.22 2.31
N GLN A 212 -14.28 4.41 2.92
CA GLN A 212 -14.79 5.60 2.24
C GLN A 212 -13.84 6.06 1.13
N GLU A 213 -12.53 5.93 1.30
CA GLU A 213 -11.56 6.27 0.26
C GLU A 213 -11.76 5.42 -1.00
N LEU A 214 -11.98 4.11 -0.85
CA LEU A 214 -12.29 3.21 -1.96
C LEU A 214 -13.64 3.55 -2.63
N ALA A 215 -14.70 3.67 -1.84
CA ALA A 215 -16.04 3.96 -2.36
C ALA A 215 -16.08 5.33 -3.08
N GLN A 216 -15.41 6.34 -2.53
CA GLN A 216 -15.36 7.68 -3.12
C GLN A 216 -14.69 7.67 -4.50
N ARG A 217 -13.63 6.87 -4.73
CA ARG A 217 -13.03 6.72 -6.06
C ARG A 217 -13.97 6.04 -7.05
N MET A 218 -14.79 5.10 -6.59
CA MET A 218 -15.83 4.51 -7.44
C MET A 218 -16.85 5.56 -7.83
N PHE A 219 -17.37 6.34 -6.88
CA PHE A 219 -18.36 7.40 -7.15
C PHE A 219 -17.85 8.47 -8.12
N ALA A 220 -16.57 8.82 -8.03
CA ALA A 220 -15.93 9.81 -8.90
C ALA A 220 -15.57 9.29 -10.30
N ALA A 221 -15.75 7.99 -10.57
CA ALA A 221 -15.44 7.42 -11.87
C ALA A 221 -16.41 7.92 -12.95
N LYS A 222 -15.87 8.13 -14.16
CA LYS A 222 -16.63 8.66 -15.32
C LYS A 222 -17.83 7.78 -15.68
N ASP A 223 -17.64 6.47 -15.64
CA ASP A 223 -18.61 5.45 -16.01
C ASP A 223 -18.40 4.18 -15.16
N GLU A 224 -19.41 3.31 -15.12
CA GLU A 224 -19.36 2.04 -14.38
C GLU A 224 -18.15 1.19 -14.77
N ARG A 225 -17.88 1.11 -16.07
CA ARG A 225 -16.75 0.34 -16.61
C ARG A 225 -15.43 0.87 -16.05
N THR A 226 -15.27 2.19 -15.98
CA THR A 226 -14.11 2.84 -15.39
C THR A 226 -14.00 2.52 -13.90
N ALA A 227 -15.10 2.56 -13.13
CA ALA A 227 -15.08 2.21 -11.72
C ALA A 227 -14.60 0.77 -11.48
N VAL A 228 -15.14 -0.19 -12.24
CA VAL A 228 -14.79 -1.62 -12.15
C VAL A 228 -13.34 -1.87 -12.55
N TRP A 229 -12.94 -1.39 -13.74
CA TRP A 229 -11.59 -1.65 -14.25
C TRP A 229 -10.51 -0.89 -13.48
N ALA A 230 -10.81 0.29 -12.92
CA ALA A 230 -9.88 0.97 -12.03
C ALA A 230 -9.56 0.10 -10.80
N CYS A 231 -10.57 -0.53 -10.18
CA CYS A 231 -10.38 -1.42 -9.05
C CYS A 231 -9.53 -2.65 -9.40
N HIS A 232 -9.86 -3.34 -10.50
CA HIS A 232 -9.11 -4.53 -10.92
C HIS A 232 -7.66 -4.21 -11.32
N LEU A 233 -7.44 -3.17 -12.12
CA LEU A 233 -6.08 -2.77 -12.50
C LEU A 233 -5.28 -2.29 -11.29
N SER A 234 -5.93 -1.60 -10.34
CA SER A 234 -5.26 -1.18 -9.11
C SER A 234 -4.88 -2.39 -8.28
N GLY A 235 -5.77 -3.37 -8.08
CA GLY A 235 -5.44 -4.58 -7.33
C GLY A 235 -4.34 -5.42 -7.98
N ILE A 236 -4.37 -5.59 -9.30
CA ILE A 236 -3.29 -6.29 -10.03
C ILE A 236 -1.97 -5.50 -9.92
N GLY A 237 -2.02 -4.19 -10.10
CA GLY A 237 -0.85 -3.30 -9.94
C GLY A 237 -0.31 -3.31 -8.52
N TYR A 238 -1.18 -3.40 -7.52
CA TYR A 238 -0.82 -3.48 -6.11
C TYR A 238 -0.07 -4.77 -5.81
N LEU A 239 -0.62 -5.90 -6.28
CA LEU A 239 0.01 -7.20 -6.14
C LEU A 239 1.37 -7.23 -6.83
N SER A 240 1.47 -6.73 -8.07
CA SER A 240 2.72 -6.80 -8.83
C SER A 240 3.80 -5.86 -8.29
N VAL A 241 3.48 -4.58 -8.06
CA VAL A 241 4.42 -3.59 -7.53
C VAL A 241 4.80 -3.93 -6.09
N GLY A 242 3.87 -4.46 -5.30
CA GLY A 242 4.11 -4.89 -3.92
C GLY A 242 5.08 -6.06 -3.77
N LEU A 243 5.35 -6.85 -4.81
CA LEU A 243 6.40 -7.89 -4.76
C LEU A 243 7.81 -7.28 -4.66
N ILE A 244 8.00 -6.05 -5.13
CA ILE A 244 9.29 -5.37 -5.13
C ILE A 244 9.77 -5.07 -3.69
N PRO A 245 9.00 -4.36 -2.82
CA PRO A 245 9.40 -4.15 -1.44
C PRO A 245 9.58 -5.44 -0.62
N LEU A 246 8.83 -6.50 -0.96
CA LEU A 246 9.01 -7.84 -0.39
C LEU A 246 10.37 -8.43 -0.76
N ALA A 247 10.73 -8.42 -2.05
CA ALA A 247 12.03 -8.91 -2.53
C ALA A 247 13.19 -8.12 -1.91
N ILE A 248 13.05 -6.79 -1.81
CA ILE A 248 14.04 -5.90 -1.16
C ILE A 248 14.20 -6.28 0.32
N GLY A 249 13.10 -6.49 1.05
CA GLY A 249 13.15 -6.86 2.47
C GLY A 249 13.82 -8.20 2.72
N LEU A 250 13.52 -9.21 1.90
CA LEU A 250 14.15 -10.53 1.97
C LEU A 250 15.65 -10.48 1.60
N ALA A 251 16.02 -9.62 0.65
CA ALA A 251 17.42 -9.43 0.24
C ALA A 251 18.26 -8.67 1.27
N ALA A 252 17.63 -7.90 2.17
CA ALA A 252 18.31 -7.00 3.09
C ALA A 252 19.36 -7.71 3.96
N ASP A 253 19.03 -8.87 4.53
CA ASP A 253 19.94 -9.63 5.40
C ASP A 253 21.15 -10.23 4.66
N LEU A 254 21.00 -10.50 3.36
CA LEU A 254 22.08 -11.05 2.52
C LEU A 254 23.10 -9.96 2.12
N LEU A 255 22.65 -8.70 2.01
CA LEU A 255 23.48 -7.57 1.61
C LEU A 255 24.08 -6.82 2.80
N VAL A 256 23.29 -6.63 3.85
CA VAL A 256 23.67 -5.86 5.04
C VAL A 256 23.39 -6.70 6.29
N PRO A 257 24.34 -7.58 6.68
CA PRO A 257 24.21 -8.34 7.91
C PRO A 257 24.08 -7.38 9.11
N GLY A 258 22.95 -7.46 9.83
CA GLY A 258 22.66 -6.56 10.95
C GLY A 258 22.03 -5.21 10.55
N ALA A 259 21.41 -5.11 9.36
CA ALA A 259 20.62 -3.93 9.01
C ALA A 259 19.59 -3.58 10.13
N PRO A 260 19.21 -2.30 10.28
CA PRO A 260 18.23 -1.88 11.27
C PRO A 260 16.92 -2.68 11.15
N GLU A 261 16.25 -2.98 12.28
CA GLU A 261 14.95 -3.67 12.27
C GLU A 261 13.82 -2.85 11.63
N ARG A 262 14.00 -1.53 11.52
CA ARG A 262 13.04 -0.61 10.93
C ARG A 262 13.67 0.22 9.84
N SER A 263 12.85 0.69 8.90
CA SER A 263 13.29 1.54 7.79
C SER A 263 14.29 0.83 6.87
N THR A 264 14.13 -0.48 6.68
CA THR A 264 14.98 -1.30 5.83
C THR A 264 15.03 -0.75 4.41
N LEU A 265 13.86 -0.44 3.84
CA LEU A 265 13.77 0.08 2.48
C LEU A 265 14.53 1.40 2.33
N THR A 266 14.35 2.33 3.27
CA THR A 266 15.03 3.63 3.27
C THR A 266 16.53 3.49 3.43
N THR A 267 16.98 2.58 4.30
CA THR A 267 18.40 2.30 4.52
C THR A 267 19.05 1.75 3.25
N LEU A 268 18.42 0.77 2.60
CA LEU A 268 18.92 0.21 1.34
C LEU A 268 18.91 1.26 0.22
N ALA A 269 17.90 2.14 0.18
CA ALA A 269 17.88 3.24 -0.76
C ALA A 269 19.08 4.17 -0.60
N GLN A 270 19.47 4.52 0.62
CA GLN A 270 20.65 5.36 0.86
C GLN A 270 21.99 4.69 0.52
N LEU A 271 22.05 3.36 0.62
CA LEU A 271 23.27 2.61 0.34
C LEU A 271 23.48 2.33 -1.15
N PHE A 272 22.38 2.19 -1.91
CA PHE A 272 22.42 1.66 -3.27
C PHE A 272 21.91 2.63 -4.36
N LEU A 273 21.34 3.78 -4.01
CA LEU A 273 20.96 4.86 -4.94
C LEU A 273 21.75 6.14 -4.62
#